data_AF-A0A292PZ65-F1
#
_entry.id   AF-A0A292PZ65-F1
#
_cell.length_a   1.000
_cell.length_b   1.000
_cell.length_c   1.000
_cell.angle_alpha   90.00
_cell.angle_beta   90.00
_cell.angle_gamma   90.00
#
_symmetry.space_group_name_H-M   'P 1'
#
loop_
_entity.id
_entity.type
_entity.pdbx_description
1 polymer ?
#
loop_
_entity_poly.entity_id
_entity_poly.type
_entity_poly.pdbx_seq_one_letter_code
_entity_poly.pdbx_strand_id
1 'polypeptide(L)'
;IQKWLNVVDPTSNYSTALALREPGTGSWLLQGREYMNWKGGRGGVLWLHGIPGCGKSVLSATAIEDVENVCKSNDDHALAYFYFTFSDSEKQNLENMLLSIIGQLPKRPSELGLPAEVVDMYNSTGAIRKSAGTKALKDVLSRIIKGFKKTFIILDALDEFPKAMRGSLLSWIGELRADHAEGSLSILVTSRPEGDIVGSLERLDPFTISLQSSTIDPDIRAYVRNSLAGKDGFQQFTQGIKSEIEEKLVSGSQGMFRWVDCVLRVVEECITPTSVRDALRELPKDLDSIYERILDTIPEKQKEYIRRAMNWLAFSAVPLTLGQLAEAIVIKYEVNKYGEDSEDLFDMKSLMSICPSLI
;
A
#
# COMPACT_ATOMS: atom_id res chain seq x y z
N ILE A 1 24.91 -9.18 2.82
CA ILE A 1 24.18 -9.37 1.54
C ILE A 1 23.18 -8.24 1.31
N GLN A 2 22.20 -7.99 2.20
CA GLN A 2 21.18 -6.94 1.99
C GLN A 2 21.73 -5.50 1.92
N LYS A 3 22.68 -5.11 2.79
CA LYS A 3 23.38 -3.80 2.69
C LYS A 3 24.26 -3.66 1.43
N TRP A 4 24.62 -4.77 0.79
CA TRP A 4 25.56 -4.79 -0.33
C TRP A 4 24.86 -4.61 -1.69
N LEU A 5 23.59 -5.01 -1.79
CA LEU A 5 22.81 -4.96 -3.03
C LEU A 5 22.00 -3.66 -3.22
N ASN A 6 22.13 -2.67 -2.32
CA ASN A 6 21.32 -1.45 -2.28
C ASN A 6 19.82 -1.73 -2.51
N VAL A 7 19.31 -2.72 -1.80
CA VAL A 7 17.97 -3.28 -2.03
C VAL A 7 16.93 -2.35 -1.44
N VAL A 8 15.92 -2.02 -2.24
CA VAL A 8 14.69 -1.37 -1.76
C VAL A 8 14.05 -2.25 -0.69
N ASP A 9 13.99 -1.73 0.54
CA ASP A 9 13.47 -2.44 1.70
C ASP A 9 11.93 -2.27 1.80
N PRO A 10 11.15 -3.36 1.69
CA PRO A 10 9.70 -3.31 1.85
C PRO A 10 9.23 -3.36 3.31
N THR A 11 10.15 -3.51 4.29
CA THR A 11 9.80 -3.72 5.70
C THR A 11 9.03 -2.54 6.31
N SER A 12 9.32 -1.31 5.90
CA SER A 12 8.62 -0.12 6.39
C SER A 12 7.15 -0.08 5.95
N ASN A 13 6.86 -0.46 4.69
CA ASN A 13 5.50 -0.59 4.19
C ASN A 13 4.75 -1.70 4.92
N TYR A 14 5.38 -2.86 5.07
CA TYR A 14 4.81 -3.98 5.83
C TYR A 14 4.46 -3.57 7.26
N SER A 15 5.39 -2.95 7.99
CA SER A 15 5.18 -2.52 9.38
C SER A 15 4.07 -1.49 9.49
N THR A 16 4.00 -0.54 8.54
CA THR A 16 2.95 0.48 8.49
C THR A 16 1.58 -0.15 8.22
N ALA A 17 1.47 -1.03 7.24
CA ALA A 17 0.23 -1.72 6.90
C ALA A 17 -0.23 -2.65 8.04
N LEU A 18 0.70 -3.31 8.73
CA LEU A 18 0.41 -4.14 9.89
C LEU A 18 -0.06 -3.31 11.10
N ALA A 19 0.55 -2.14 11.34
CA ALA A 19 0.16 -1.24 12.43
C ALA A 19 -1.25 -0.64 12.23
N LEU A 20 -1.70 -0.52 10.98
CA LEU A 20 -3.07 -0.10 10.65
C LEU A 20 -4.11 -1.23 10.82
N ARG A 21 -3.67 -2.48 11.04
CA ARG A 21 -4.58 -3.61 11.21
C ARG A 21 -5.28 -3.53 12.55
N GLU A 22 -6.60 -3.57 12.49
CA GLU A 22 -7.45 -3.54 13.67
C GLU A 22 -7.69 -4.93 14.25
N PRO A 23 -7.67 -5.10 15.58
CA PRO A 23 -8.02 -6.37 16.21
C PRO A 23 -9.38 -6.89 15.75
N GLY A 24 -9.43 -8.16 15.35
CA GLY A 24 -10.64 -8.82 14.87
C GLY A 24 -10.95 -8.64 13.37
N THR A 25 -10.17 -7.85 12.63
CA THR A 25 -10.35 -7.65 11.18
C THR A 25 -9.46 -8.58 10.34
N GLY A 26 -9.81 -8.81 9.07
CA GLY A 26 -9.01 -9.54 8.09
C GLY A 26 -8.97 -11.06 8.26
N SER A 27 -9.57 -11.62 9.32
CA SER A 27 -9.56 -13.07 9.60
C SER A 27 -10.31 -13.88 8.54
N TRP A 28 -11.34 -13.31 7.92
CA TRP A 28 -12.11 -13.91 6.85
C TRP A 28 -11.25 -14.24 5.63
N LEU A 29 -10.18 -13.47 5.37
CA LEU A 29 -9.25 -13.74 4.28
C LEU A 29 -8.56 -15.09 4.49
N LEU A 30 -8.01 -15.29 5.69
CA LEU A 30 -7.23 -16.49 6.02
C LEU A 30 -8.10 -17.75 6.07
N GLN A 31 -9.39 -17.59 6.35
CA GLN A 31 -10.41 -18.66 6.38
C GLN A 31 -11.09 -18.86 5.02
N GLY A 32 -10.83 -17.99 4.05
CA GLY A 32 -11.42 -18.04 2.72
C GLY A 32 -10.93 -19.24 1.93
N ARG A 33 -11.83 -19.86 1.16
CA ARG A 33 -11.53 -21.06 0.36
C ARG A 33 -10.43 -20.78 -0.67
N GLU A 34 -10.51 -19.65 -1.34
CA GLU A 34 -9.58 -19.17 -2.35
C GLU A 34 -8.17 -19.03 -1.76
N TYR A 35 -8.07 -18.39 -0.60
CA TYR A 35 -6.80 -18.20 0.11
C TYR A 35 -6.22 -19.53 0.61
N MET A 36 -7.02 -20.39 1.24
CA MET A 36 -6.55 -21.69 1.72
C MET A 36 -6.07 -22.59 0.59
N ASN A 37 -6.79 -22.62 -0.54
CA ASN A 37 -6.40 -23.39 -1.72
C ASN A 37 -5.12 -22.84 -2.37
N TRP A 38 -4.97 -21.52 -2.41
CA TRP A 38 -3.74 -20.87 -2.87
C TRP A 38 -2.55 -21.16 -1.95
N LYS A 39 -2.76 -21.09 -0.63
CA LYS A 39 -1.73 -21.29 0.39
C LYS A 39 -1.29 -22.74 0.51
N GLY A 40 -2.23 -23.69 0.54
CA GLY A 40 -1.96 -25.11 0.80
C GLY A 40 -2.09 -26.04 -0.40
N GLY A 41 -2.85 -25.67 -1.43
CA GLY A 41 -3.15 -26.50 -2.60
C GLY A 41 -2.24 -26.22 -3.79
N ARG A 42 -2.84 -26.06 -4.99
CA ARG A 42 -2.16 -25.94 -6.29
C ARG A 42 -1.21 -24.73 -6.47
N GLY A 43 -1.21 -23.81 -5.50
CA GLY A 43 -0.49 -22.53 -5.61
C GLY A 43 -0.95 -21.72 -6.81
N GLY A 44 -0.07 -20.90 -7.38
CA GLY A 44 -0.40 -20.05 -8.52
C GLY A 44 -0.67 -18.61 -8.11
N VAL A 45 -1.46 -17.90 -8.91
CA VAL A 45 -1.75 -16.49 -8.65
C VAL A 45 -3.02 -16.38 -7.82
N LEU A 46 -2.97 -15.63 -6.73
CA LEU A 46 -4.13 -15.10 -6.03
C LEU A 46 -4.19 -13.61 -6.27
N TRP A 47 -5.31 -13.14 -6.79
CA TRP A 47 -5.55 -11.74 -7.07
C TRP A 47 -6.59 -11.17 -6.12
N LEU A 48 -6.13 -10.31 -5.21
CA LEU A 48 -6.95 -9.61 -4.24
C LEU A 48 -7.18 -8.17 -4.73
N HIS A 49 -8.40 -7.85 -5.15
CA HIS A 49 -8.67 -6.58 -5.82
C HIS A 49 -9.85 -5.82 -5.22
N GLY A 50 -9.79 -4.49 -5.32
CA GLY A 50 -10.82 -3.63 -4.77
C GLY A 50 -10.54 -2.14 -4.98
N ILE A 51 -11.51 -1.33 -4.60
CA ILE A 51 -11.43 0.14 -4.68
C ILE A 51 -10.27 0.72 -3.84
N PRO A 52 -9.84 1.96 -4.07
CA PRO A 52 -8.89 2.63 -3.18
C PRO A 52 -9.42 2.69 -1.75
N GLY A 53 -8.54 2.54 -0.75
CA GLY A 53 -8.93 2.68 0.66
C GLY A 53 -9.78 1.56 1.27
N CYS A 54 -10.00 0.43 0.58
CA CYS A 54 -10.73 -0.74 1.12
C CYS A 54 -9.87 -1.72 1.96
N GLY A 55 -8.60 -1.38 2.24
CA GLY A 55 -7.75 -2.19 3.14
C GLY A 55 -6.88 -3.27 2.46
N LYS A 56 -6.70 -3.23 1.14
CA LYS A 56 -5.83 -4.18 0.39
C LYS A 56 -4.45 -4.38 1.04
N SER A 57 -3.74 -3.31 1.35
CA SER A 57 -2.39 -3.39 1.94
C SER A 57 -2.38 -3.97 3.35
N VAL A 58 -3.42 -3.72 4.14
CA VAL A 58 -3.60 -4.33 5.48
C VAL A 58 -3.84 -5.84 5.35
N LEU A 59 -4.64 -6.25 4.37
CA LEU A 59 -4.87 -7.67 4.05
C LEU A 59 -3.61 -8.34 3.46
N SER A 60 -2.81 -7.62 2.68
CA SER A 60 -1.50 -8.06 2.20
C SER A 60 -0.54 -8.32 3.36
N ALA A 61 -0.44 -7.39 4.32
CA ALA A 61 0.33 -7.58 5.54
C ALA A 61 -0.16 -8.76 6.38
N THR A 62 -1.48 -8.96 6.45
CA THR A 62 -2.09 -10.13 7.12
C THR A 62 -1.69 -11.44 6.45
N ALA A 63 -1.68 -11.49 5.12
CA ALA A 63 -1.21 -12.65 4.36
C ALA A 63 0.30 -12.89 4.54
N ILE A 64 1.11 -11.83 4.60
CA ILE A 64 2.55 -11.92 4.87
C ILE A 64 2.79 -12.54 6.24
N GLU A 65 2.11 -12.07 7.29
CA GLU A 65 2.27 -12.59 8.65
C GLU A 65 1.88 -14.08 8.75
N ASP A 66 0.75 -14.46 8.14
CA ASP A 66 0.30 -15.87 8.10
C ASP A 66 1.30 -16.77 7.38
N VAL A 67 1.78 -16.38 6.19
CA VAL A 67 2.75 -17.15 5.42
C VAL A 67 4.12 -17.18 6.10
N GLU A 68 4.53 -16.10 6.75
CA GLU A 68 5.79 -16.06 7.51
C GLU A 68 5.80 -17.14 8.61
N ASN A 69 4.67 -17.34 9.30
CA ASN A 69 4.54 -18.40 10.30
C ASN A 69 4.63 -19.81 9.69
N VAL A 70 4.11 -20.00 8.46
CA VAL A 70 4.27 -21.26 7.72
C VAL A 70 5.73 -21.52 7.37
N CYS A 71 6.46 -20.50 6.91
CA CYS A 71 7.88 -20.62 6.56
C CYS A 71 8.77 -20.81 7.80
N LYS A 72 8.47 -20.16 8.93
CA LYS A 72 9.16 -20.41 10.22
C LYS A 72 9.03 -21.86 10.70
N SER A 73 7.99 -22.57 10.26
CA SER A 73 7.73 -23.97 10.63
C SER A 73 8.24 -24.98 9.60
N ASN A 74 8.73 -24.53 8.43
CA ASN A 74 9.21 -25.37 7.34
C ASN A 74 10.43 -24.73 6.67
N ASP A 75 11.63 -25.23 6.96
CA ASP A 75 12.89 -24.66 6.45
C ASP A 75 13.03 -24.73 4.91
N ASP A 76 12.25 -25.59 4.25
CA ASP A 76 12.20 -25.71 2.77
C ASP A 76 11.16 -24.77 2.12
N HIS A 77 10.52 -23.90 2.90
CA HIS A 77 9.60 -22.87 2.40
C HIS A 77 10.24 -21.49 2.47
N ALA A 78 10.00 -20.67 1.44
CA ALA A 78 10.51 -19.30 1.38
C ALA A 78 9.40 -18.28 1.16
N LEU A 79 9.60 -17.08 1.69
CA LEU A 79 8.71 -15.94 1.53
C LEU A 79 9.52 -14.71 1.08
N ALA A 80 8.99 -14.00 0.10
CA ALA A 80 9.40 -12.65 -0.24
C ALA A 80 8.18 -11.78 -0.51
N TYR A 81 8.31 -10.49 -0.29
CA TYR A 81 7.25 -9.53 -0.55
C TYR A 81 7.77 -8.20 -1.07
N PHE A 82 6.93 -7.45 -1.77
CA PHE A 82 7.26 -6.13 -2.28
C PHE A 82 6.01 -5.24 -2.30
N TYR A 83 6.19 -3.95 -2.02
CA TYR A 83 5.13 -2.95 -2.05
C TYR A 83 5.46 -1.93 -3.14
N PHE A 84 4.60 -1.83 -4.14
CA PHE A 84 4.65 -0.72 -5.08
C PHE A 84 4.05 0.52 -4.41
N THR A 85 4.59 1.70 -4.71
CA THR A 85 4.02 2.98 -4.26
C THR A 85 4.23 4.07 -5.29
N PHE A 86 3.27 4.98 -5.43
CA PHE A 86 3.45 6.20 -6.24
C PHE A 86 4.51 7.17 -5.69
N SER A 87 4.77 7.10 -4.37
CA SER A 87 5.62 8.08 -3.67
C SER A 87 7.12 7.78 -3.75
N ASP A 88 7.51 6.63 -4.30
CA ASP A 88 8.89 6.15 -4.32
C ASP A 88 9.20 5.52 -5.68
N SER A 89 9.99 6.24 -6.49
CA SER A 89 10.35 5.79 -7.83
C SER A 89 11.24 4.55 -7.83
N GLU A 90 11.95 4.25 -6.73
CA GLU A 90 12.69 3.01 -6.59
C GLU A 90 11.76 1.81 -6.44
N LYS A 91 10.57 2.02 -5.85
CA LYS A 91 9.47 1.05 -5.76
C LYS A 91 8.62 0.95 -7.01
N GLN A 92 8.94 1.71 -8.05
CA GLN A 92 8.28 1.67 -9.36
C GLN A 92 9.17 1.05 -10.45
N ASN A 93 10.21 0.34 -10.04
CA ASN A 93 11.21 -0.24 -10.93
C ASN A 93 11.26 -1.78 -10.82
N LEU A 94 11.16 -2.47 -11.96
CA LEU A 94 11.17 -3.94 -12.03
C LEU A 94 12.49 -4.55 -11.55
N GLU A 95 13.64 -3.97 -11.89
CA GLU A 95 14.95 -4.46 -11.46
C GLU A 95 15.09 -4.38 -9.94
N ASN A 96 14.66 -3.26 -9.35
CA ASN A 96 14.68 -3.06 -7.90
C ASN A 96 13.77 -4.05 -7.18
N MET A 97 12.56 -4.30 -7.72
CA MET A 97 11.65 -5.31 -7.20
C MET A 97 12.29 -6.71 -7.24
N LEU A 98 12.88 -7.10 -8.37
CA LEU A 98 13.54 -8.40 -8.52
C LEU A 98 14.72 -8.54 -7.54
N LEU A 99 15.58 -7.53 -7.43
CA LEU A 99 16.68 -7.49 -6.46
C LEU A 99 16.17 -7.59 -5.02
N SER A 100 15.04 -6.94 -4.71
CA SER A 100 14.43 -7.02 -3.39
C SER A 100 13.92 -8.41 -3.04
N ILE A 101 13.22 -9.05 -3.97
CA ILE A 101 12.77 -10.42 -3.80
C ILE A 101 13.97 -11.37 -3.65
N ILE A 102 14.98 -11.25 -4.53
CA ILE A 102 16.20 -12.06 -4.47
C ILE A 102 16.94 -11.85 -3.14
N GLY A 103 16.96 -10.63 -2.60
CA GLY A 103 17.60 -10.31 -1.33
C GLY A 103 16.88 -10.85 -0.09
N GLN A 104 15.60 -11.26 -0.21
CA GLN A 104 14.79 -11.79 0.89
C GLN A 104 14.84 -13.32 1.00
N LEU A 105 14.88 -14.03 -0.14
CA LEU A 105 14.81 -15.49 -0.18
C LEU A 105 16.02 -16.25 0.44
N PRO A 106 17.28 -15.76 0.46
CA PRO A 106 18.40 -16.54 0.98
C PRO A 106 18.56 -16.44 2.51
N LYS A 107 17.99 -17.41 3.26
CA LYS A 107 18.29 -17.66 4.69
C LYS A 107 18.61 -19.13 5.08
N ARG A 108 18.69 -20.04 4.08
CA ARG A 108 19.32 -21.40 4.02
C ARG A 108 18.36 -22.60 4.14
N PRO A 109 18.58 -23.67 3.32
CA PRO A 109 19.73 -24.60 3.37
C PRO A 109 20.58 -24.66 2.08
N SER A 110 21.88 -24.46 2.02
CA SER A 110 22.85 -23.81 2.90
C SER A 110 24.07 -23.45 2.02
N GLU A 111 24.32 -22.15 1.85
CA GLU A 111 25.48 -21.55 1.16
C GLU A 111 25.49 -21.51 -0.37
N LEU A 112 24.33 -21.38 -1.02
CA LEU A 112 24.35 -20.61 -2.26
C LEU A 112 24.70 -19.16 -1.89
N GLY A 113 26.00 -18.82 -1.99
CA GLY A 113 26.38 -17.43 -2.24
C GLY A 113 25.52 -16.89 -3.37
N LEU A 114 25.21 -15.59 -3.36
CA LEU A 114 24.62 -14.95 -4.54
C LEU A 114 25.41 -15.46 -5.76
N PRO A 115 24.75 -16.01 -6.81
CA PRO A 115 25.47 -16.46 -7.98
C PRO A 115 26.46 -15.38 -8.40
N ALA A 116 27.71 -15.75 -8.72
CA ALA A 116 28.76 -14.78 -9.07
C ALA A 116 28.25 -13.77 -10.11
N GLU A 117 27.36 -14.20 -11.00
CA GLU A 117 26.58 -13.40 -11.95
C GLU A 117 25.87 -12.19 -11.35
N VAL A 118 25.20 -12.32 -10.19
CA VAL A 118 24.53 -11.21 -9.49
C VAL A 118 25.57 -10.25 -8.91
N VAL A 119 26.67 -10.81 -8.40
CA VAL A 119 27.75 -10.04 -7.79
C VAL A 119 28.50 -9.22 -8.84
N ASP A 120 28.83 -9.85 -9.97
CA ASP A 120 29.51 -9.28 -11.11
C ASP A 120 28.60 -8.28 -11.86
N MET A 121 27.29 -8.50 -11.90
CA MET A 121 26.33 -7.54 -12.42
C MET A 121 26.29 -6.24 -11.62
N TYR A 122 26.23 -6.33 -10.28
CA TYR A 122 26.21 -5.15 -9.41
C TYR A 122 27.50 -4.31 -9.56
N ASN A 123 28.63 -4.97 -9.79
CA ASN A 123 29.94 -4.32 -9.90
C ASN A 123 30.22 -3.63 -11.25
N SER A 124 29.33 -3.66 -12.25
CA SER A 124 29.62 -3.03 -13.56
C SER A 124 28.51 -2.09 -14.07
N THR A 125 28.93 -0.88 -14.50
CA THR A 125 28.10 0.29 -14.79
C THR A 125 27.75 0.42 -16.29
N GLY A 126 26.50 0.77 -16.64
CA GLY A 126 26.13 1.18 -18.01
C GLY A 126 24.66 0.94 -18.45
N ALA A 127 24.20 1.66 -19.48
CA ALA A 127 22.80 1.71 -19.93
C ALA A 127 22.37 0.60 -20.92
N ILE A 128 23.27 0.10 -21.78
CA ILE A 128 23.04 -1.03 -22.71
C ILE A 128 22.82 -2.35 -21.94
N ARG A 129 23.15 -2.35 -20.62
CA ARG A 129 23.10 -3.48 -19.71
C ARG A 129 21.76 -3.67 -18.97
N LYS A 130 20.87 -2.67 -18.93
CA LYS A 130 19.61 -2.74 -18.14
C LYS A 130 18.67 -3.86 -18.61
N SER A 131 18.46 -3.99 -19.93
CA SER A 131 17.60 -5.05 -20.49
C SER A 131 18.21 -6.46 -20.32
N ALA A 132 19.53 -6.61 -20.53
CA ALA A 132 20.25 -7.87 -20.28
C ALA A 132 20.30 -8.22 -18.79
N GLY A 133 20.37 -7.21 -17.92
CA GLY A 133 20.36 -7.35 -16.47
C GLY A 133 19.00 -7.79 -15.94
N THR A 134 17.90 -7.21 -16.43
CA THR A 134 16.54 -7.65 -16.05
C THR A 134 16.33 -9.13 -16.36
N LYS A 135 16.72 -9.60 -17.56
CA LYS A 135 16.59 -11.03 -17.91
C LYS A 135 17.42 -11.91 -16.97
N ALA A 136 18.69 -11.56 -16.75
CA ALA A 136 19.54 -12.30 -15.83
C ALA A 136 18.96 -12.35 -14.40
N LEU A 137 18.37 -11.26 -13.90
CA LEU A 137 17.69 -11.24 -12.59
C LEU A 137 16.48 -12.16 -12.56
N LYS A 138 15.65 -12.18 -13.61
CA LYS A 138 14.54 -13.13 -13.74
C LYS A 138 15.03 -14.58 -13.69
N ASP A 139 16.10 -14.90 -14.43
CA ASP A 139 16.68 -16.24 -14.49
C ASP A 139 17.29 -16.67 -13.15
N VAL A 140 17.97 -15.75 -12.45
CA VAL A 140 18.47 -15.96 -11.09
C VAL A 140 17.32 -16.23 -10.12
N LEU A 141 16.28 -15.41 -10.13
CA LEU A 141 15.14 -15.57 -9.23
C LEU A 141 14.43 -16.91 -9.45
N SER A 142 14.19 -17.31 -10.70
CA SER A 142 13.62 -18.63 -11.02
C SER A 142 14.49 -19.77 -10.45
N ARG A 143 15.82 -19.71 -10.63
CA ARG A 143 16.73 -20.72 -10.05
C ARG A 143 16.65 -20.77 -8.53
N ILE A 144 16.57 -19.62 -7.85
CA ILE A 144 16.44 -19.55 -6.39
C ILE A 144 15.12 -20.20 -5.95
N ILE A 145 14.01 -19.87 -6.60
CA ILE A 145 12.68 -20.44 -6.30
C ILE A 145 12.69 -21.96 -6.46
N LYS A 146 13.33 -22.49 -7.51
CA LYS A 146 13.48 -23.94 -7.74
C LYS A 146 14.29 -24.66 -6.66
N GLY A 147 15.05 -23.94 -5.84
CA GLY A 147 15.76 -24.48 -4.68
C GLY A 147 14.88 -24.78 -3.47
N PHE A 148 13.66 -24.23 -3.42
CA PHE A 148 12.71 -24.43 -2.33
C PHE A 148 11.60 -25.39 -2.74
N LYS A 149 11.04 -26.11 -1.77
CA LYS A 149 9.85 -26.93 -1.99
C LYS A 149 8.64 -26.06 -2.31
N LYS A 150 8.54 -24.91 -1.63
CA LYS A 150 7.48 -23.93 -1.86
C LYS A 150 7.99 -22.51 -1.66
N THR A 151 7.68 -21.61 -2.59
CA THR A 151 7.96 -20.18 -2.44
C THR A 151 6.68 -19.37 -2.52
N PHE A 152 6.59 -18.38 -1.66
CA PHE A 152 5.53 -17.38 -1.64
C PHE A 152 6.09 -16.02 -2.04
N ILE A 153 5.43 -15.35 -3.00
CA ILE A 153 5.75 -13.99 -3.42
C ILE A 153 4.51 -13.13 -3.25
N ILE A 154 4.58 -12.07 -2.45
CA ILE A 154 3.45 -11.16 -2.21
C ILE A 154 3.77 -9.79 -2.78
N LEU A 155 3.00 -9.34 -3.76
CA LEU A 155 3.16 -8.07 -4.47
C LEU A 155 1.97 -7.16 -4.16
N ASP A 156 2.17 -6.15 -3.32
CA ASP A 156 1.14 -5.21 -2.93
C ASP A 156 1.07 -3.99 -3.85
N ALA A 157 -0.16 -3.57 -4.18
CA ALA A 157 -0.50 -2.38 -4.93
C ALA A 157 0.08 -2.33 -6.36
N LEU A 158 -0.04 -3.43 -7.11
CA LEU A 158 0.49 -3.53 -8.48
C LEU A 158 -0.02 -2.43 -9.43
N ASP A 159 -1.19 -1.83 -9.15
CA ASP A 159 -1.68 -0.67 -9.89
C ASP A 159 -0.79 0.57 -9.78
N GLU A 160 0.04 0.67 -8.73
CA GLU A 160 0.97 1.79 -8.52
C GLU A 160 2.28 1.65 -9.30
N PHE A 161 2.48 0.51 -9.99
CA PHE A 161 3.56 0.33 -10.94
C PHE A 161 3.29 1.13 -12.24
N PRO A 162 4.29 1.79 -12.84
CA PRO A 162 4.08 2.67 -13.99
C PRO A 162 3.34 1.99 -15.14
N LYS A 163 2.18 2.54 -15.51
CA LYS A 163 1.28 1.98 -16.53
C LYS A 163 1.98 1.66 -17.85
N ALA A 164 2.92 2.50 -18.28
CA ALA A 164 3.70 2.28 -19.50
C ALA A 164 4.56 1.01 -19.48
N MET A 165 5.02 0.58 -18.28
CA MET A 165 5.89 -0.58 -18.10
C MET A 165 5.15 -1.79 -17.50
N ARG A 166 3.93 -1.61 -16.98
CA ARG A 166 3.16 -2.63 -16.25
C ARG A 166 2.90 -3.91 -17.03
N GLY A 167 2.76 -3.82 -18.35
CA GLY A 167 2.63 -5.01 -19.22
C GLY A 167 3.84 -5.97 -19.11
N SER A 168 5.06 -5.45 -18.93
CA SER A 168 6.26 -6.28 -18.77
C SER A 168 6.30 -7.03 -17.44
N LEU A 169 5.78 -6.41 -16.36
CA LEU A 169 5.63 -7.03 -15.04
C LEU A 169 4.56 -8.13 -15.09
N LEU A 170 3.41 -7.86 -15.69
CA LEU A 170 2.31 -8.82 -15.83
C LEU A 170 2.71 -10.04 -16.69
N SER A 171 3.42 -9.82 -17.82
CA SER A 171 3.98 -10.90 -18.64
C SER A 171 4.94 -11.77 -17.81
N TRP A 172 5.83 -11.13 -17.04
CA TRP A 172 6.77 -11.84 -16.19
C TRP A 172 6.09 -12.67 -15.10
N ILE A 173 5.02 -12.18 -14.47
CA ILE A 173 4.26 -12.97 -13.48
C ILE A 173 3.72 -14.25 -14.13
N GLY A 174 3.20 -14.16 -15.36
CA GLY A 174 2.74 -15.31 -16.13
C GLY A 174 3.86 -16.28 -16.50
N GLU A 175 4.97 -15.76 -17.03
CA GLU A 175 6.18 -16.53 -17.35
C GLU A 175 6.71 -17.28 -16.13
N LEU A 176 6.83 -16.58 -15.00
CA LEU A 176 7.32 -17.14 -13.75
C LEU A 176 6.40 -18.26 -13.27
N ARG A 177 5.08 -18.05 -13.26
CA ARG A 177 4.14 -19.12 -12.90
C ARG A 177 4.29 -20.34 -13.81
N ALA A 178 4.40 -20.15 -15.12
CA ALA A 178 4.51 -21.25 -16.08
C ALA A 178 5.83 -22.06 -15.94
N ASP A 179 6.91 -21.42 -15.49
CA ASP A 179 8.24 -22.05 -15.32
C ASP A 179 8.37 -22.88 -14.02
N HIS A 180 7.35 -22.90 -13.16
CA HIS A 180 7.36 -23.62 -11.89
C HIS A 180 6.26 -24.68 -11.81
N ALA A 181 6.58 -25.78 -11.12
CA ALA A 181 5.65 -26.88 -10.92
C ALA A 181 4.41 -26.44 -10.12
N GLU A 182 3.30 -27.15 -10.32
CA GLU A 182 2.09 -26.92 -9.54
C GLU A 182 2.37 -27.09 -8.04
N GLY A 183 1.86 -26.17 -7.22
CA GLY A 183 2.07 -26.15 -5.78
C GLY A 183 3.42 -25.58 -5.29
N SER A 184 4.44 -25.45 -6.15
CA SER A 184 5.78 -24.98 -5.71
C SER A 184 5.91 -23.45 -5.65
N LEU A 185 5.06 -22.70 -6.36
CA LEU A 185 5.05 -21.24 -6.34
C LEU A 185 3.63 -20.71 -6.10
N SER A 186 3.50 -19.81 -5.12
CA SER A 186 2.27 -19.09 -4.79
C SER A 186 2.54 -17.58 -4.82
N ILE A 187 1.92 -16.88 -5.76
CA ILE A 187 2.02 -15.43 -5.93
C ILE A 187 0.72 -14.78 -5.46
N LEU A 188 0.78 -13.82 -4.54
CA LEU A 188 -0.35 -12.95 -4.21
C LEU A 188 -0.10 -11.60 -4.86
N VAL A 189 -1.11 -11.07 -5.56
CA VAL A 189 -1.09 -9.72 -6.11
C VAL A 189 -2.27 -8.95 -5.53
N THR A 190 -2.02 -7.76 -4.99
CA THR A 190 -3.09 -6.81 -4.70
C THR A 190 -3.12 -5.69 -5.74
N SER A 191 -4.31 -5.28 -6.17
CA SER A 191 -4.44 -4.12 -7.06
C SER A 191 -5.84 -3.51 -7.12
N ARG A 192 -5.99 -2.38 -7.80
CA ARG A 192 -7.26 -1.97 -8.41
C ARG A 192 -7.59 -2.86 -9.63
N PRO A 193 -8.88 -3.05 -9.97
CA PRO A 193 -9.29 -3.81 -11.16
C PRO A 193 -9.18 -2.96 -12.44
N GLU A 194 -7.98 -2.46 -12.75
CA GLU A 194 -7.72 -1.72 -13.99
C GLU A 194 -7.71 -2.66 -15.20
N GLY A 195 -8.21 -2.20 -16.35
CA GLY A 195 -8.51 -3.08 -17.49
C GLY A 195 -7.33 -3.90 -18.03
N ASP A 196 -6.10 -3.34 -18.02
CA ASP A 196 -4.89 -4.07 -18.42
C ASP A 196 -4.43 -5.10 -17.37
N ILE A 197 -4.67 -4.84 -16.08
CA ILE A 197 -4.42 -5.81 -15.00
C ILE A 197 -5.41 -6.96 -15.08
N VAL A 198 -6.71 -6.64 -15.17
CA VAL A 198 -7.81 -7.61 -15.32
C VAL A 198 -7.53 -8.53 -16.50
N GLY A 199 -7.34 -7.95 -17.70
CA GLY A 199 -7.14 -8.71 -18.93
C GLY A 199 -5.86 -9.55 -18.96
N SER A 200 -4.88 -9.26 -18.10
CA SER A 200 -3.64 -10.04 -18.01
C SER A 200 -3.72 -11.12 -16.94
N LEU A 201 -4.19 -10.80 -15.73
CA LEU A 201 -4.25 -11.73 -14.61
C LEU A 201 -5.33 -12.80 -14.79
N GLU A 202 -6.50 -12.47 -15.36
CA GLU A 202 -7.56 -13.46 -15.61
C GLU A 202 -7.11 -14.59 -16.52
N ARG A 203 -6.17 -14.33 -17.45
CA ARG A 203 -5.59 -15.36 -18.33
C ARG A 203 -4.75 -16.40 -17.58
N LEU A 204 -4.40 -16.13 -16.33
CA LEU A 204 -3.59 -17.01 -15.49
C LEU A 204 -4.44 -17.96 -14.62
N ASP A 205 -5.76 -17.99 -14.80
CA ASP A 205 -6.72 -18.71 -13.94
C ASP A 205 -6.47 -18.45 -12.43
N PRO A 206 -6.49 -17.17 -11.99
CA PRO A 206 -6.12 -16.82 -10.64
C PRO A 206 -7.22 -17.23 -9.66
N PHE A 207 -6.83 -17.43 -8.40
CA PHE A 207 -7.77 -17.34 -7.29
C PHE A 207 -8.16 -15.88 -7.12
N THR A 208 -9.43 -15.53 -7.31
CA THR A 208 -9.87 -14.14 -7.26
C THR A 208 -10.61 -13.84 -5.96
N ILE A 209 -10.15 -12.82 -5.23
CA ILE A 209 -10.82 -12.29 -4.04
C ILE A 209 -11.19 -10.83 -4.33
N SER A 210 -12.49 -10.59 -4.48
CA SER A 210 -13.01 -9.23 -4.67
C SER A 210 -13.41 -8.63 -3.33
N LEU A 211 -12.78 -7.49 -3.02
CA LEU A 211 -13.08 -6.66 -1.86
C LEU A 211 -14.33 -5.80 -2.13
N GLN A 212 -15.48 -6.46 -2.12
CA GLN A 212 -16.80 -5.82 -2.19
C GLN A 212 -17.31 -5.49 -0.78
N SER A 213 -18.23 -4.51 -0.68
CA SER A 213 -18.78 -4.06 0.60
C SER A 213 -19.30 -5.22 1.46
N SER A 214 -20.06 -6.15 0.89
CA SER A 214 -20.58 -7.32 1.64
C SER A 214 -19.51 -8.16 2.35
N THR A 215 -18.29 -8.20 1.81
CA THR A 215 -17.17 -8.97 2.38
C THR A 215 -16.47 -8.19 3.49
N ILE A 216 -16.41 -6.86 3.38
CA ILE A 216 -15.56 -5.99 4.23
C ILE A 216 -16.38 -5.24 5.28
N ASP A 217 -17.68 -5.02 5.07
CA ASP A 217 -18.55 -4.30 6.00
C ASP A 217 -18.49 -4.83 7.45
N PRO A 218 -18.35 -6.15 7.71
CA PRO A 218 -18.09 -6.65 9.06
C PRO A 218 -16.79 -6.11 9.69
N ASP A 219 -15.71 -6.04 8.91
CA ASP A 219 -14.43 -5.50 9.37
C ASP A 219 -14.50 -3.97 9.54
N ILE A 220 -15.22 -3.26 8.67
CA ILE A 220 -15.48 -1.82 8.82
C ILE A 220 -16.25 -1.57 10.11
N ARG A 221 -17.26 -2.38 10.41
CA ARG A 221 -18.02 -2.28 11.66
C ARG A 221 -17.12 -2.50 12.87
N ALA A 222 -16.25 -3.50 12.83
CA ALA A 222 -15.28 -3.74 13.90
C ALA A 222 -14.33 -2.55 14.08
N TYR A 223 -13.80 -1.99 12.99
CA TYR A 223 -12.97 -0.79 13.01
C TYR A 223 -13.67 0.42 13.64
N VAL A 224 -14.92 0.69 13.24
CA VAL A 224 -15.71 1.80 13.82
C VAL A 224 -15.92 1.59 15.32
N ARG A 225 -16.28 0.37 15.75
CA ARG A 225 -16.47 0.05 17.17
C ARG A 225 -15.19 0.26 17.98
N ASN A 226 -14.08 -0.27 17.50
CA ASN A 226 -12.78 -0.11 18.16
C ASN A 226 -12.40 1.37 18.24
N SER A 227 -12.61 2.14 17.17
CA SER A 227 -12.35 3.58 17.15
C SER A 227 -13.20 4.34 18.18
N LEU A 228 -14.51 4.08 18.23
CA LEU A 228 -15.44 4.72 19.17
C LEU A 228 -15.22 4.32 20.63
N ALA A 229 -14.59 3.18 20.88
CA ALA A 229 -14.23 2.71 22.22
C ALA A 229 -12.85 3.20 22.68
N GLY A 230 -11.88 3.26 21.76
CA GLY A 230 -10.47 3.48 22.07
C GLY A 230 -10.01 4.92 22.06
N LYS A 231 -10.68 5.83 21.35
CA LYS A 231 -10.27 7.24 21.29
C LYS A 231 -10.97 8.09 22.35
N ASP A 232 -10.18 8.93 23.03
CA ASP A 232 -10.66 9.81 24.11
C ASP A 232 -11.78 10.76 23.65
N GLY A 233 -11.72 11.27 22.41
CA GLY A 233 -12.72 12.17 21.85
C GLY A 233 -14.15 11.59 21.79
N PHE A 234 -14.28 10.27 21.84
CA PHE A 234 -15.58 9.58 21.81
C PHE A 234 -16.08 9.11 23.18
N GLN A 235 -15.29 9.25 24.25
CA GLN A 235 -15.70 8.78 25.59
C GLN A 235 -16.94 9.51 26.12
N GLN A 236 -17.10 10.79 25.76
CA GLN A 236 -18.23 11.62 26.14
C GLN A 236 -19.56 11.21 25.47
N PHE A 237 -19.51 10.41 24.39
CA PHE A 237 -20.71 10.03 23.66
C PHE A 237 -21.43 8.84 24.31
N THR A 238 -22.76 8.95 24.40
CA THR A 238 -23.61 7.86 24.89
C THR A 238 -23.60 6.67 23.94
N GLN A 239 -23.93 5.47 24.44
CA GLN A 239 -24.05 4.27 23.60
C GLN A 239 -25.04 4.45 22.44
N GLY A 240 -26.11 5.22 22.64
CA GLY A 240 -27.06 5.54 21.58
C GLY A 240 -26.41 6.28 20.42
N ILE A 241 -25.64 7.34 20.72
CA ILE A 241 -24.92 8.12 19.70
C ILE A 241 -23.85 7.26 19.01
N LYS A 242 -23.10 6.45 19.77
CA LYS A 242 -22.10 5.54 19.18
C LYS A 242 -22.73 4.55 18.21
N SER A 243 -23.93 4.06 18.52
CA SER A 243 -24.68 3.15 17.65
C SER A 243 -25.20 3.86 16.40
N GLU A 244 -25.70 5.11 16.54
CA GLU A 244 -26.09 5.96 15.40
C GLU A 244 -24.92 6.20 14.45
N ILE A 245 -23.72 6.51 15.00
CA ILE A 245 -22.49 6.68 14.21
C ILE A 245 -22.12 5.37 13.51
N GLU A 246 -22.09 4.24 14.22
CA GLU A 246 -21.74 2.94 13.64
C GLU A 246 -22.64 2.59 12.44
N GLU A 247 -23.96 2.70 12.59
CA GLU A 247 -24.90 2.38 11.51
C GLU A 247 -24.72 3.28 10.29
N LYS A 248 -24.55 4.59 10.51
CA LYS A 248 -24.37 5.56 9.43
C LYS A 248 -23.05 5.37 8.69
N LEU A 249 -21.97 5.10 9.42
CA LEU A 249 -20.66 4.94 8.80
C LEU A 249 -20.58 3.62 8.03
N VAL A 250 -21.08 2.51 8.58
CA VAL A 250 -21.06 1.22 7.88
C VAL A 250 -21.89 1.30 6.59
N SER A 251 -23.11 1.83 6.67
CA SER A 251 -23.99 1.97 5.50
C SER A 251 -23.49 2.98 4.45
N GLY A 252 -22.79 4.03 4.89
CA GLY A 252 -22.21 5.06 4.01
C GLY A 252 -20.87 4.68 3.39
N SER A 253 -20.12 3.75 4.01
CA SER A 253 -18.73 3.46 3.66
C SER A 253 -18.53 2.89 2.25
N GLN A 254 -19.54 2.19 1.72
CA GLN A 254 -19.44 1.43 0.46
C GLN A 254 -18.16 0.57 0.39
N GLY A 255 -17.73 -0.02 1.52
CA GLY A 255 -16.53 -0.85 1.59
C GLY A 255 -15.20 -0.08 1.69
N MET A 256 -15.22 1.22 2.03
CA MET A 256 -14.03 2.07 2.08
C MET A 256 -13.65 2.49 3.51
N PHE A 257 -12.58 1.90 4.06
CA PHE A 257 -12.04 2.29 5.38
C PHE A 257 -11.54 3.75 5.39
N ARG A 258 -10.95 4.24 4.30
CA ARG A 258 -10.41 5.61 4.25
C ARG A 258 -11.51 6.66 4.45
N TRP A 259 -12.67 6.47 3.83
CA TRP A 259 -13.82 7.34 4.03
C TRP A 259 -14.28 7.32 5.51
N VAL A 260 -14.32 6.13 6.11
CA VAL A 260 -14.70 5.96 7.53
C VAL A 260 -13.72 6.67 8.47
N ASP A 261 -12.41 6.52 8.28
CA ASP A 261 -11.39 7.23 9.08
C ASP A 261 -11.56 8.76 8.99
N CYS A 262 -11.76 9.29 7.79
CA CYS A 262 -11.99 10.71 7.58
C CYS A 262 -13.25 11.21 8.30
N VAL A 263 -14.37 10.50 8.17
CA VAL A 263 -15.62 10.86 8.84
C VAL A 263 -15.48 10.77 10.36
N LEU A 264 -14.82 9.74 10.88
CA LEU A 264 -14.58 9.60 12.31
C LEU A 264 -13.82 10.81 12.87
N ARG A 265 -12.81 11.34 12.17
CA ARG A 265 -12.08 12.55 12.62
C ARG A 265 -13.00 13.77 12.70
N VAL A 266 -13.89 13.96 11.72
CA VAL A 266 -14.87 15.05 11.74
C VAL A 266 -15.84 14.90 12.92
N VAL A 267 -16.28 13.68 13.19
CA VAL A 267 -17.19 13.38 14.32
C VAL A 267 -16.47 13.51 15.67
N GLU A 268 -15.17 13.25 15.73
CA GLU A 268 -14.34 13.38 16.93
C GLU A 268 -14.23 14.84 17.42
N GLU A 269 -14.31 15.81 16.51
CA GLU A 269 -14.32 17.25 16.81
C GLU A 269 -15.68 17.76 17.31
N CYS A 270 -16.75 16.95 17.22
CA CYS A 270 -18.08 17.34 17.64
C CYS A 270 -18.23 17.33 19.17
N ILE A 271 -18.76 18.42 19.73
CA ILE A 271 -18.95 18.57 21.18
C ILE A 271 -20.34 18.08 21.63
N THR A 272 -21.37 18.29 20.81
CA THR A 272 -22.76 18.02 21.20
C THR A 272 -23.38 16.86 20.41
N PRO A 273 -24.36 16.13 20.98
CA PRO A 273 -25.13 15.13 20.24
C PRO A 273 -25.78 15.68 18.97
N THR A 274 -26.23 16.95 19.03
CA THR A 274 -26.84 17.63 17.87
C THR A 274 -25.81 17.84 16.77
N SER A 275 -24.62 18.36 17.09
CA SER A 275 -23.56 18.56 16.10
C SER A 275 -23.08 17.23 15.48
N VAL A 276 -23.05 16.14 16.26
CA VAL A 276 -22.79 14.80 15.70
C VAL A 276 -23.86 14.41 14.68
N ARG A 277 -25.14 14.55 15.02
CA ARG A 277 -26.24 14.20 14.10
C ARG A 277 -26.27 15.06 12.85
N ASP A 278 -25.94 16.34 12.95
CA ASP A 278 -25.84 17.23 11.81
C ASP A 278 -24.66 16.83 10.91
N ALA A 279 -23.49 16.52 11.49
CA ALA A 279 -22.36 15.98 10.74
C ALA A 279 -22.69 14.65 10.05
N LEU A 280 -23.47 13.76 10.71
CA LEU A 280 -23.93 12.50 10.14
C LEU A 280 -25.01 12.68 9.04
N ARG A 281 -25.71 13.81 9.00
CA ARG A 281 -26.66 14.16 7.92
C ARG A 281 -25.96 14.76 6.72
N GLU A 282 -24.93 15.56 6.98
CA GLU A 282 -24.08 16.20 5.98
C GLU A 282 -22.89 15.31 5.58
N LEU A 283 -23.08 14.00 5.62
CA LEU A 283 -22.02 13.07 5.25
C LEU A 283 -21.73 13.19 3.75
N PRO A 284 -20.48 13.49 3.38
CA PRO A 284 -20.06 13.48 2.00
C PRO A 284 -20.27 12.11 1.37
N LYS A 285 -20.77 12.09 0.13
CA LYS A 285 -21.14 10.85 -0.58
C LYS A 285 -19.94 10.06 -1.06
N ASP A 286 -18.81 10.73 -1.26
CA ASP A 286 -17.56 10.19 -1.80
C ASP A 286 -16.35 10.86 -1.14
N LEU A 287 -15.15 10.36 -1.45
CA LEU A 287 -13.90 10.93 -0.98
C LEU A 287 -13.69 12.36 -1.49
N ASP A 288 -14.08 12.66 -2.72
CA ASP A 288 -13.88 13.98 -3.31
C ASP A 288 -14.62 15.05 -2.49
N SER A 289 -15.87 14.78 -2.12
CA SER A 289 -16.66 15.61 -1.23
C SER A 289 -16.06 15.73 0.18
N ILE A 290 -15.40 14.68 0.69
CA ILE A 290 -14.64 14.76 1.96
C ILE A 290 -13.46 15.72 1.80
N TYR A 291 -12.67 15.56 0.74
CA TYR A 291 -11.48 16.36 0.52
C TYR A 291 -11.85 17.82 0.25
N GLU A 292 -12.90 18.10 -0.52
CA GLU A 292 -13.46 19.44 -0.68
C GLU A 292 -13.81 20.06 0.67
N ARG A 293 -14.54 19.35 1.52
CA ARG A 293 -14.89 19.83 2.86
C ARG A 293 -13.66 20.10 3.71
N ILE A 294 -12.65 19.20 3.71
CA ILE A 294 -11.39 19.43 4.42
C ILE A 294 -10.71 20.70 3.90
N LEU A 295 -10.61 20.86 2.58
CA LEU A 295 -9.99 22.03 1.96
C LEU A 295 -10.76 23.34 2.29
N ASP A 296 -12.08 23.26 2.42
CA ASP A 296 -12.92 24.41 2.78
C ASP A 296 -12.81 24.80 4.26
N THR A 297 -12.48 23.87 5.16
CA THR A 297 -12.25 24.20 6.58
C THR A 297 -10.95 24.97 6.83
N ILE A 298 -10.03 24.99 5.86
CA ILE A 298 -8.72 25.65 5.99
C ILE A 298 -8.93 27.17 5.96
N PRO A 299 -8.40 27.94 6.94
CA PRO A 299 -8.46 29.39 6.92
C PRO A 299 -7.91 29.98 5.62
N GLU A 300 -8.54 31.04 5.08
CA GLU A 300 -8.13 31.66 3.80
C GLU A 300 -6.63 32.03 3.75
N LYS A 301 -6.07 32.51 4.87
CA LYS A 301 -4.64 32.83 4.99
C LYS A 301 -3.72 31.61 4.81
N GLN A 302 -4.24 30.41 5.06
CA GLN A 302 -3.52 29.13 4.98
C GLN A 302 -3.72 28.41 3.63
N LYS A 303 -4.81 28.70 2.91
CA LYS A 303 -5.13 28.05 1.63
C LYS A 303 -4.01 28.23 0.59
N GLU A 304 -3.34 29.38 0.57
CA GLU A 304 -2.24 29.62 -0.36
C GLU A 304 -1.03 28.69 -0.11
N TYR A 305 -0.70 28.39 1.15
CA TYR A 305 0.37 27.44 1.47
C TYR A 305 0.01 26.02 1.03
N ILE A 306 -1.24 25.61 1.20
CA ILE A 306 -1.73 24.30 0.77
C ILE A 306 -1.75 24.20 -0.74
N ARG A 307 -2.19 25.24 -1.45
CA ARG A 307 -2.13 25.30 -2.91
C ARG A 307 -0.70 25.15 -3.42
N ARG A 308 0.27 25.84 -2.79
CA ARG A 308 1.69 25.68 -3.11
C ARG A 308 2.20 24.28 -2.80
N ALA A 309 1.82 23.71 -1.66
CA ALA A 309 2.22 22.37 -1.28
C ALA A 309 1.72 21.35 -2.31
N MET A 310 0.45 21.44 -2.70
CA MET A 310 -0.15 20.60 -3.74
C MET A 310 0.54 20.76 -5.09
N ASN A 311 0.88 21.98 -5.50
CA ASN A 311 1.62 22.21 -6.74
C ASN A 311 3.01 21.54 -6.70
N TRP A 312 3.74 21.70 -5.59
CA TRP A 312 5.04 21.06 -5.42
C TRP A 312 4.93 19.54 -5.41
N LEU A 313 3.93 18.97 -4.73
CA LEU A 313 3.68 17.53 -4.73
C LEU A 313 3.28 17.00 -6.12
N ALA A 314 2.48 17.74 -6.88
CA ALA A 314 1.98 17.30 -8.18
C ALA A 314 3.00 17.43 -9.32
N PHE A 315 3.88 18.44 -9.25
CA PHE A 315 4.77 18.81 -10.37
C PHE A 315 6.26 18.68 -10.05
N SER A 316 6.63 18.26 -8.85
CA SER A 316 8.04 17.98 -8.54
C SER A 316 8.55 16.83 -9.41
N ALA A 317 9.75 17.01 -9.96
CA ALA A 317 10.40 15.98 -10.77
C ALA A 317 10.86 14.78 -9.92
N VAL A 318 10.98 14.97 -8.60
CA VAL A 318 11.36 13.96 -7.62
C VAL A 318 10.48 14.09 -6.38
N PRO A 319 10.17 12.99 -5.67
CA PRO A 319 9.45 13.05 -4.41
C PRO A 319 10.15 13.98 -3.42
N LEU A 320 9.41 14.92 -2.84
CA LEU A 320 9.93 15.87 -1.86
C LEU A 320 9.84 15.27 -0.46
N THR A 321 10.90 15.42 0.33
CA THR A 321 10.81 15.18 1.77
C THR A 321 9.95 16.25 2.42
N LEU A 322 9.39 15.93 3.59
CA LEU A 322 8.52 16.87 4.32
C LEU A 322 9.26 18.18 4.69
N GLY A 323 10.57 18.11 4.96
CA GLY A 323 11.40 19.30 5.19
C GLY A 323 11.58 20.15 3.93
N GLN A 324 11.89 19.52 2.79
CA GLN A 324 11.99 20.23 1.51
C GLN A 324 10.65 20.88 1.11
N LEU A 325 9.54 20.17 1.33
CA LEU A 325 8.21 20.71 1.06
C LEU A 325 7.92 21.92 1.96
N ALA A 326 8.25 21.85 3.25
CA ALA A 326 8.08 22.96 4.19
C ALA A 326 8.89 24.21 3.79
N GLU A 327 10.11 24.05 3.29
CA GLU A 327 10.89 25.17 2.74
C GLU A 327 10.29 25.72 1.43
N ALA A 328 9.89 24.82 0.53
CA ALA A 328 9.42 25.17 -0.80
C ALA A 328 8.10 25.96 -0.80
N ILE A 329 7.22 25.75 0.18
CA ILE A 329 5.90 26.40 0.25
C ILE A 329 5.97 27.87 0.71
N VAL A 330 7.05 28.23 1.40
CA VAL A 330 7.31 29.59 1.89
C VAL A 330 7.72 30.52 0.75
N ILE A 331 8.30 29.96 -0.31
CA ILE A 331 8.74 30.69 -1.50
C ILE A 331 7.52 31.33 -2.20
N LYS A 332 7.49 32.66 -2.21
CA LYS A 332 6.46 33.45 -2.92
C LYS A 332 6.87 33.56 -4.39
N TYR A 333 6.16 32.87 -5.28
CA TYR A 333 6.29 33.08 -6.73
C TYR A 333 5.55 34.34 -7.15
N GLU A 334 6.23 35.49 -7.15
CA GLU A 334 5.81 36.64 -7.94
C GLU A 334 6.56 36.61 -9.28
N VAL A 335 5.83 36.43 -10.40
CA VAL A 335 6.41 36.34 -11.76
C VAL A 335 7.25 37.57 -12.15
N ASN A 336 7.14 38.67 -11.41
CA ASN A 336 7.82 39.94 -11.66
C ASN A 336 8.86 40.34 -10.58
N LYS A 337 9.13 39.51 -9.57
CA LYS A 337 10.16 39.79 -8.56
C LYS A 337 10.97 38.53 -8.28
N TYR A 338 12.30 38.66 -8.30
CA TYR A 338 13.17 37.63 -7.75
C TYR A 338 12.83 37.47 -6.26
N GLY A 339 12.57 36.23 -5.83
CA GLY A 339 12.09 35.93 -4.49
C GLY A 339 13.03 36.50 -3.43
N GLU A 340 12.51 37.43 -2.63
CA GLU A 340 13.14 37.80 -1.37
C GLU A 340 12.91 36.66 -0.37
N ASP A 341 13.92 36.37 0.45
CA ASP A 341 13.80 35.42 1.56
C ASP A 341 12.60 35.83 2.42
N SER A 342 11.61 34.95 2.48
CA SER A 342 10.39 35.23 3.22
C SER A 342 10.67 35.16 4.72
N GLU A 343 10.28 36.21 5.46
CA GLU A 343 10.31 36.24 6.93
C GLU A 343 9.25 35.31 7.58
N ASP A 344 8.44 34.61 6.79
CA ASP A 344 7.41 33.71 7.29
C ASP A 344 8.04 32.47 7.96
N LEU A 345 7.88 32.36 9.29
CA LEU A 345 8.25 31.18 10.07
C LEU A 345 7.27 30.04 9.79
N PHE A 346 7.56 29.24 8.77
CA PHE A 346 6.78 28.04 8.45
C PHE A 346 7.65 26.80 8.60
N ASP A 347 7.21 25.83 9.40
CA ASP A 347 7.96 24.61 9.68
C ASP A 347 7.14 23.34 9.40
N MET A 348 7.78 22.19 9.54
CA MET A 348 7.15 20.88 9.40
C MET A 348 5.89 20.72 10.27
N LYS A 349 5.91 21.27 11.50
CA LYS A 349 4.78 21.18 12.43
C LYS A 349 3.59 22.03 11.95
N SER A 350 3.88 23.19 11.36
CA SER A 350 2.89 24.05 10.74
C SER A 350 2.26 23.37 9.52
N LEU A 351 3.04 22.65 8.71
CA LEU A 351 2.49 21.88 7.59
C LEU A 351 1.53 20.76 8.05
N MET A 352 1.96 20.01 9.06
CA MET A 352 1.20 18.89 9.61
C MET A 352 -0.04 19.33 10.40
N SER A 353 -0.07 20.56 10.92
CA SER A 353 -1.24 21.08 11.64
C SER A 353 -2.34 21.56 10.70
N ILE A 354 -2.00 22.04 9.49
CA ILE A 354 -2.97 22.58 8.55
C ILE A 354 -3.74 21.47 7.83
N CYS A 355 -3.07 20.37 7.46
CA CYS A 355 -3.66 19.33 6.60
C CYS A 355 -3.12 17.91 6.85
N PRO A 356 -3.26 17.34 8.06
CA PRO A 356 -2.74 16.01 8.38
C PRO A 356 -3.43 14.85 7.64
N SER A 357 -4.56 15.11 6.98
CA SER A 357 -5.35 14.13 6.22
C SER A 357 -5.04 14.09 4.72
N LEU A 358 -4.36 15.12 4.22
CA LEU A 358 -4.05 15.35 2.81
C LEU A 358 -2.57 15.15 2.47
N ILE A 359 -1.69 15.13 3.48
CA ILE A 359 -0.23 15.01 3.37
C ILE A 359 0.23 13.66 3.92
#